data_AF-A0A813BT14-F1
#
_entry.id   AF-A0A813BT14-F1
#
_cell.length_a   1.000
_cell.length_b   1.000
_cell.length_c   1.000
_cell.angle_alpha   90.00
_cell.angle_beta   90.00
_cell.angle_gamma   90.00
#
_symmetry.space_group_name_H-M   'P 1'
#
loop_
_entity.id
_entity.type
_entity.pdbx_description
1 polymer ?
#
loop_
_entity_poly.entity_id
_entity_poly.type
_entity_poly.pdbx_seq_one_letter_code
_entity_poly.pdbx_strand_id
1 'polypeptide(L)'
;MACIVLLTFAENVPTFRQAYSCIELFAGTAWVTKCFRIGGHPAAALDIAMGDPGSGPTNAFDLTTAPGMALALATILNGKPEKFFTMCATVCSSFVPVNSGTHMRSFATPMGNTEAPSVQQGNLLASRSLARHDANIGMCV
;
A
#
# COMPACT_ATOMS: atom_id res chain seq x y z
N MET A 1 -4.98 -16.11 -1.64
CA MET A 1 -4.03 -15.50 -2.61
C MET A 1 -2.68 -15.22 -1.99
N ALA A 2 -2.56 -14.52 -0.85
CA ALA A 2 -1.28 -14.33 -0.16
C ALA A 2 -0.52 -15.66 0.10
N CYS A 3 -1.23 -16.73 0.47
CA CYS A 3 -0.62 -18.06 0.65
C CYS A 3 -0.01 -18.62 -0.64
N ILE A 4 -0.60 -18.37 -1.82
CA ILE A 4 -0.04 -18.87 -3.09
C ILE A 4 1.25 -18.12 -3.40
N VAL A 5 1.28 -16.80 -3.21
CA VAL A 5 2.49 -15.99 -3.43
C VAL A 5 3.61 -16.41 -2.46
N LEU A 6 3.27 -16.64 -1.19
CA LEU A 6 4.22 -17.11 -0.17
C LEU A 6 4.70 -18.53 -0.44
N LEU A 7 3.82 -19.44 -0.86
CA LEU A 7 4.19 -20.81 -1.24
C LEU A 7 5.06 -20.80 -2.51
N THR A 8 4.74 -19.99 -3.52
CA THR A 8 5.55 -19.87 -4.74
C THR A 8 6.95 -19.35 -4.43
N PHE A 9 7.07 -18.44 -3.46
CA PHE A 9 8.36 -17.97 -2.97
C PHE A 9 9.11 -19.03 -2.14
N ALA A 10 8.43 -19.70 -1.22
CA ALA A 10 9.02 -20.74 -0.36
C ALA A 10 9.50 -21.96 -1.17
N GLU A 11 8.75 -22.35 -2.20
CA GLU A 11 9.07 -23.44 -3.13
C GLU A 11 10.12 -23.04 -4.18
N ASN A 12 10.63 -21.80 -4.12
CA ASN A 12 11.67 -21.28 -5.01
C ASN A 12 11.33 -21.46 -6.50
N VAL A 13 10.04 -21.32 -6.82
CA VAL A 13 9.56 -21.49 -8.20
C VAL A 13 10.21 -20.39 -9.05
N PRO A 14 10.74 -20.70 -10.25
CA PRO A 14 11.44 -19.74 -11.13
C PRO A 14 10.56 -18.62 -11.70
N THR A 15 9.43 -18.32 -11.06
CA THR A 15 8.46 -17.29 -11.41
C THR A 15 9.04 -15.88 -11.29
N PHE A 16 9.95 -15.65 -10.33
CA PHE A 16 10.53 -14.34 -10.06
C PHE A 16 11.80 -14.12 -10.88
N ARG A 17 11.75 -13.18 -11.82
CA ARG A 17 12.84 -12.86 -12.75
C ARG A 17 13.75 -11.73 -12.28
N GLN A 18 13.60 -11.29 -11.02
CA GLN A 18 14.31 -10.13 -10.47
C GLN A 18 14.16 -8.91 -11.39
N ALA A 19 12.92 -8.61 -11.78
CA ALA A 19 12.61 -7.66 -12.82
C ALA A 19 12.85 -6.20 -12.40
N TYR A 20 12.71 -5.87 -11.12
CA TYR A 20 12.64 -4.48 -10.66
C TYR A 20 13.83 -4.05 -9.80
N SER A 21 14.35 -2.87 -10.10
CA SER A 21 15.33 -2.14 -9.28
C SER A 21 14.67 -1.14 -8.35
N CYS A 22 13.47 -0.66 -8.69
CA CYS A 22 12.68 0.26 -7.87
C CYS A 22 11.21 -0.12 -7.87
N ILE A 23 10.56 -0.07 -6.70
CA ILE A 23 9.11 -0.16 -6.56
C ILE A 23 8.62 1.04 -5.77
N GLU A 24 7.60 1.70 -6.29
CA GLU A 24 6.94 2.84 -5.67
C GLU A 24 5.49 2.45 -5.33
N LEU A 25 5.19 2.26 -4.05
CA LEU A 25 3.84 2.05 -3.54
C LEU A 25 3.22 3.39 -3.16
N PHE A 26 1.92 3.56 -3.45
CA PHE A 26 1.20 4.82 -3.32
C PHE A 26 1.85 5.93 -4.17
N ALA A 27 2.14 5.58 -5.41
CA ALA A 27 2.98 6.38 -6.30
C ALA A 27 2.39 7.75 -6.67
N GLY A 28 1.08 7.95 -6.58
CA GLY A 28 0.39 9.14 -7.07
C GLY A 28 0.75 9.42 -8.54
N THR A 29 1.58 10.44 -8.77
CA THR A 29 2.07 10.81 -10.12
C THR A 29 3.29 10.01 -10.59
N ALA A 30 3.76 9.04 -9.78
CA ALA A 30 4.88 8.13 -10.02
C ALA A 30 6.21 8.83 -10.32
N TRP A 31 6.51 9.90 -9.57
CA TRP A 31 7.67 10.74 -9.84
C TRP A 31 8.99 9.99 -9.63
N VAL A 32 9.10 9.22 -8.54
CA VAL A 32 10.33 8.45 -8.27
C VAL A 32 10.51 7.34 -9.30
N THR A 33 9.44 6.62 -9.64
CA THR A 33 9.48 5.62 -10.72
C THR A 33 9.94 6.23 -12.04
N LYS A 34 9.46 7.43 -12.39
CA LYS A 34 9.92 8.16 -13.59
C LYS A 34 11.41 8.46 -13.53
N CYS A 35 11.92 8.97 -12.41
CA CYS A 35 13.35 9.22 -12.23
C CYS A 35 14.20 7.95 -12.42
N PHE A 36 13.79 6.83 -11.83
CA PHE A 36 14.50 5.55 -12.01
C PHE A 36 14.48 5.07 -13.47
N ARG A 37 13.33 5.19 -14.16
CA ARG A 37 13.22 4.84 -15.58
C ARG A 37 14.10 5.72 -16.47
N ILE A 38 14.17 7.02 -16.20
CA ILE A 38 15.08 7.95 -16.90
C ILE A 38 16.54 7.51 -16.70
N GLY A 39 16.90 7.03 -15.52
CA GLY A 39 18.21 6.45 -15.22
C GLY A 39 18.47 5.06 -15.81
N GLY A 40 17.55 4.50 -16.62
CA GLY A 40 17.69 3.16 -17.20
C GLY A 40 17.45 2.02 -16.21
N HIS A 41 16.85 2.30 -15.05
CA HIS A 41 16.53 1.28 -14.06
C HIS A 41 15.09 0.80 -14.23
N PRO A 42 14.85 -0.53 -14.27
CA PRO A 42 13.49 -1.04 -14.33
C PRO A 42 12.76 -0.73 -13.03
N ALA A 43 11.61 -0.08 -13.14
CA ALA A 43 10.84 0.38 -11.98
C ALA A 43 9.33 0.17 -12.18
N ALA A 44 8.66 -0.21 -11.09
CA ALA A 44 7.21 -0.38 -11.01
C ALA A 44 6.59 0.65 -10.07
N ALA A 45 5.39 1.13 -10.42
CA ALA A 45 4.59 2.01 -9.59
C ALA A 45 3.23 1.35 -9.35
N LEU A 46 2.75 1.41 -8.12
CA LEU A 46 1.45 0.89 -7.70
C LEU A 46 0.75 1.98 -6.90
N ASP A 47 -0.49 2.30 -7.27
CA ASP A 47 -1.30 3.30 -6.59
C ASP A 47 -2.79 2.94 -6.69
N ILE A 48 -3.57 3.32 -5.68
CA ILE A 48 -5.02 3.10 -5.66
C ILE A 48 -5.75 3.81 -6.81
N ALA A 49 -5.22 4.98 -7.22
CA ALA A 49 -5.73 5.77 -8.33
C ALA A 49 -5.19 5.31 -9.69
N MET A 50 -4.27 4.33 -9.73
CA MET A 50 -3.87 3.70 -10.98
C MET A 50 -4.91 2.65 -11.36
N GLY A 51 -5.32 2.65 -12.63
CA GLY A 51 -6.41 1.80 -13.13
C GLY A 51 -7.70 2.60 -13.32
N ASP A 52 -8.37 2.36 -14.45
CA ASP A 52 -9.70 2.89 -14.69
C ASP A 52 -10.68 2.03 -13.87
N PRO A 53 -11.44 2.57 -12.91
CA PRO A 53 -12.50 1.84 -12.21
C PRO A 53 -13.70 1.66 -13.15
N GLY A 54 -13.45 1.15 -14.36
CA GLY A 54 -14.51 0.76 -15.27
C GLY A 54 -15.47 -0.22 -14.59
N SER A 55 -16.59 -0.53 -15.24
CA SER A 55 -17.63 -1.44 -14.71
C SER A 55 -17.19 -2.90 -14.49
N GLY A 56 -15.89 -3.18 -14.56
CA GLY A 56 -15.27 -4.49 -14.38
C GLY A 56 -14.94 -4.87 -12.93
N PRO A 57 -14.41 -6.08 -12.72
CA PRO A 57 -14.06 -6.60 -11.41
C PRO A 57 -12.95 -5.76 -10.75
N THR A 58 -13.06 -5.61 -9.42
CA THR A 58 -12.12 -4.99 -8.45
C THR A 58 -10.77 -4.54 -9.03
N ASN A 59 -10.44 -3.24 -8.87
CA ASN A 59 -9.17 -2.68 -9.32
C ASN A 59 -7.97 -3.46 -8.76
N ALA A 60 -7.20 -4.10 -9.64
CA ALA A 60 -6.03 -4.89 -9.26
C ALA A 60 -4.87 -4.04 -8.70
N PHE A 61 -4.89 -2.72 -8.90
CA PHE A 61 -3.93 -1.79 -8.32
C PHE A 61 -4.38 -1.20 -6.97
N ASP A 62 -5.62 -1.49 -6.54
CA ASP A 62 -6.10 -1.05 -5.23
C ASP A 62 -5.44 -1.87 -4.12
N LEU A 63 -4.40 -1.27 -3.52
CA LEU A 63 -3.62 -1.83 -2.42
C LEU A 63 -4.44 -2.11 -1.15
N THR A 64 -5.66 -1.55 -1.04
CA THR A 64 -6.57 -1.82 0.09
C THR A 64 -7.33 -3.15 -0.07
N THR A 65 -7.29 -3.73 -1.27
CA THR A 65 -7.96 -4.99 -1.59
C THR A 65 -7.00 -6.18 -1.52
N ALA A 66 -7.52 -7.38 -1.26
CA ALA A 66 -6.73 -8.61 -1.28
C ALA A 66 -5.95 -8.86 -2.60
N PRO A 67 -6.54 -8.67 -3.81
CA PRO A 67 -5.80 -8.81 -5.05
C PRO A 67 -4.70 -7.74 -5.23
N GLY A 68 -4.96 -6.48 -4.89
CA GLY A 68 -3.94 -5.44 -4.99
C GLY A 68 -2.78 -5.62 -4.01
N MET A 69 -3.07 -6.05 -2.79
CA MET A 69 -2.02 -6.44 -1.83
C MET A 69 -1.21 -7.64 -2.33
N ALA A 70 -1.85 -8.64 -2.94
CA ALA A 70 -1.15 -9.78 -3.53
C ALA A 70 -0.25 -9.35 -4.70
N LEU A 71 -0.72 -8.41 -5.54
CA LEU A 71 0.08 -7.84 -6.63
C LEU A 71 1.29 -7.06 -6.08
N ALA A 72 1.10 -6.25 -5.04
CA ALA A 72 2.18 -5.51 -4.40
C ALA A 72 3.25 -6.45 -3.83
N LEU A 73 2.84 -7.49 -3.09
CA LEU A 73 3.76 -8.51 -2.58
C LEU A 73 4.49 -9.23 -3.70
N ALA A 74 3.78 -9.66 -4.75
CA ALA A 74 4.40 -10.31 -5.91
C ALA A 74 5.41 -9.40 -6.61
N THR A 75 5.12 -8.09 -6.69
CA THR A 75 6.03 -7.11 -7.30
C THR A 75 7.29 -6.95 -6.44
N ILE A 76 7.14 -6.84 -5.10
CA ILE A 76 8.25 -6.74 -4.14
C ILE A 76 9.15 -7.97 -4.20
N LEU A 77 8.56 -9.17 -4.22
CA LEU A 77 9.30 -10.43 -4.33
C LEU A 77 10.01 -10.58 -5.68
N ASN A 78 9.57 -9.84 -6.71
CA ASN A 78 10.23 -9.77 -8.02
C ASN A 78 11.34 -8.69 -8.09
N GLY A 79 11.75 -8.12 -6.96
CA GLY A 79 12.86 -7.17 -6.86
C GLY A 79 14.25 -7.82 -7.01
N LYS A 80 15.27 -7.03 -7.39
CA LYS A 80 16.68 -7.47 -7.48
C LYS A 80 17.35 -7.44 -6.11
N PRO A 81 17.71 -8.58 -5.49
CA PRO A 81 18.13 -8.63 -4.07
C PRO A 81 19.29 -7.68 -3.70
N GLU A 82 20.23 -7.43 -4.61
CA GLU A 82 21.39 -6.56 -4.35
C GLU A 82 21.16 -5.07 -4.68
N LYS A 83 20.19 -4.75 -5.53
CA LYS A 83 19.99 -3.41 -6.10
C LYS A 83 18.51 -3.08 -6.17
N PHE A 84 17.87 -3.14 -5.02
CA PHE A 84 16.44 -2.95 -4.88
C PHE A 84 16.13 -1.83 -3.90
N PHE A 85 15.31 -0.90 -4.37
CA PHE A 85 14.78 0.20 -3.59
C PHE A 85 13.25 0.12 -3.60
N THR A 86 12.63 0.13 -2.41
CA THR A 86 11.18 0.24 -2.29
C THR A 86 10.83 1.53 -1.58
N MET A 87 10.02 2.37 -2.22
CA MET A 87 9.44 3.56 -1.62
C MET A 87 7.95 3.33 -1.34
N CYS A 88 7.50 3.70 -0.14
CA CYS A 88 6.09 3.69 0.23
C CYS A 88 5.66 5.10 0.59
N ALA A 89 4.93 5.76 -0.32
CA ALA A 89 4.50 7.16 -0.15
C ALA A 89 3.05 7.22 0.36
N THR A 90 2.80 6.67 1.55
CA THR A 90 1.46 6.72 2.16
C THR A 90 0.98 8.17 2.30
N VAL A 91 -0.32 8.40 2.10
CA VAL A 91 -0.94 9.73 2.20
C VAL A 91 -0.58 10.41 3.53
N CYS A 92 0.26 11.44 3.46
CA CYS A 92 0.82 12.10 4.63
C CYS A 92 -0.12 13.15 5.24
N SER A 93 -1.21 13.53 4.57
CA SER A 93 -2.13 14.58 5.01
C SER A 93 -2.69 14.34 6.43
N SER A 94 -2.82 13.08 6.85
CA SER A 94 -3.27 12.71 8.20
C SER A 94 -2.17 12.63 9.26
N PHE A 95 -0.90 12.83 8.88
CA PHE A 95 0.29 12.71 9.72
C PHE A 95 1.13 14.00 9.77
N VAL A 96 0.82 14.99 8.92
CA VAL A 96 1.56 16.26 8.88
C VAL A 96 1.13 17.21 10.00
N PRO A 97 2.07 17.90 10.68
CA PRO A 97 1.76 18.82 11.77
C PRO A 97 0.78 19.94 11.39
N VAL A 98 0.77 20.38 10.12
CA VAL A 98 -0.16 21.40 9.63
C VAL A 98 -1.63 20.96 9.77
N ASN A 99 -1.89 19.65 9.76
CA ASN A 99 -3.22 19.09 9.93
C ASN A 99 -3.50 18.64 11.38
N SER A 100 -2.66 19.03 12.35
CA SER A 100 -2.78 18.61 13.76
C SER A 100 -4.09 19.01 14.42
N GLY A 101 -4.68 20.14 14.03
CA GLY A 101 -6.00 20.55 14.50
C GLY A 101 -7.11 19.59 14.05
N THR A 102 -7.04 19.07 12.83
CA THR A 102 -8.05 18.16 12.27
C THR A 102 -7.79 16.71 12.67
N HIS A 103 -6.53 16.26 12.60
CA HIS A 103 -6.22 14.87 12.88
C HIS A 103 -6.15 14.58 14.38
N MET A 104 -5.94 15.59 15.24
CA MET A 104 -5.92 15.47 16.72
C MET A 104 -5.10 14.29 17.24
N ARG A 105 -4.02 13.95 16.53
CA ARG A 105 -3.14 12.85 16.92
C ARG A 105 -2.16 13.40 17.94
N SER A 106 -2.02 12.69 19.04
CA SER A 106 -1.02 12.96 20.07
C SER A 106 -0.39 11.64 20.52
N PHE A 107 0.61 11.72 21.40
CA PHE A 107 1.17 10.53 22.04
C PHE A 107 0.09 9.70 22.76
N ALA A 108 -0.89 10.36 23.40
CA ALA A 108 -1.99 9.70 24.11
C ALA A 108 -3.14 9.26 23.18
N THR A 109 -3.29 9.91 22.02
CA THR A 109 -4.35 9.66 21.05
C THR A 109 -3.77 9.33 19.67
N PRO A 110 -3.06 8.18 19.52
CA PRO A 110 -2.36 7.86 18.27
C PRO A 110 -3.32 7.69 17.08
N MET A 111 -4.56 7.29 17.34
CA MET A 111 -5.61 7.14 16.32
C MET A 111 -6.21 8.46 15.84
N GLY A 112 -6.05 9.53 16.61
CA GLY A 112 -6.57 10.86 16.28
C GLY A 112 -8.10 10.96 16.28
N ASN A 113 -8.62 11.96 15.58
CA ASN A 113 -10.04 12.14 15.35
C ASN A 113 -10.53 11.16 14.27
N THR A 114 -11.09 10.02 14.68
CA THR A 114 -11.61 9.00 13.77
C THR A 114 -12.87 9.42 13.03
N GLU A 115 -13.49 10.56 13.33
CA GLU A 115 -14.64 11.08 12.58
C GLU A 115 -14.20 11.76 11.28
N ALA A 116 -12.94 12.23 11.20
CA ALA A 116 -12.41 12.86 10.00
C ALA A 116 -12.05 11.79 8.94
N PRO A 117 -12.60 11.85 7.70
CA PRO A 117 -12.35 10.85 6.66
C PRO A 117 -10.86 10.65 6.32
N SER A 118 -10.08 11.74 6.33
CA SER A 118 -8.64 11.69 6.08
C SER A 118 -7.87 10.91 7.16
N VAL A 119 -8.33 10.96 8.42
CA VAL A 119 -7.75 10.21 9.54
C VAL A 119 -8.10 8.73 9.44
N GLN A 120 -9.35 8.41 9.08
CA GLN A 120 -9.78 7.02 8.83
C GLN A 120 -8.94 6.38 7.73
N GLN A 121 -8.81 7.05 6.58
CA GLN A 121 -7.99 6.56 5.47
C GLN A 121 -6.52 6.41 5.89
N GLY A 122 -5.97 7.39 6.60
CA GLY A 122 -4.60 7.30 7.15
C GLY A 122 -4.42 6.11 8.10
N ASN A 123 -5.40 5.81 8.95
CA ASN A 123 -5.35 4.68 9.87
C ASN A 123 -5.43 3.32 9.15
N LEU A 124 -6.24 3.24 8.08
CA LEU A 124 -6.30 2.05 7.23
C LEU A 124 -4.96 1.80 6.52
N LEU A 125 -4.32 2.86 6.01
CA LEU A 125 -3.04 2.76 5.30
C LEU A 125 -1.85 2.49 6.23
N ALA A 126 -1.84 3.06 7.44
CA ALA A 126 -0.73 2.93 8.38
C ALA A 126 -0.71 1.60 9.14
N SER A 127 -1.59 0.64 8.81
CA SER A 127 -1.58 -0.73 9.34
C SER A 127 -1.45 -0.74 10.88
N ARG A 128 -2.46 -0.22 11.59
CA ARG A 128 -2.49 -0.25 13.06
C ARG A 128 -3.79 -0.76 13.70
N SER A 129 -4.54 -1.61 13.00
CA SER A 129 -5.59 -2.41 13.64
C SER A 129 -5.59 -3.84 13.09
N LEU A 130 -4.96 -4.76 13.82
CA LEU A 130 -5.24 -6.20 13.70
C LEU A 130 -6.71 -6.50 14.10
N ALA A 131 -7.35 -5.57 14.82
CA ALA A 131 -8.77 -5.57 15.10
C ALA A 131 -9.54 -5.11 13.87
N ARG A 132 -10.04 -6.06 13.08
CA ARG A 132 -11.20 -5.82 12.21
C ARG A 132 -12.30 -5.17 13.06
N HIS A 133 -12.76 -4.00 12.64
CA HIS A 133 -14.10 -3.53 12.99
C HIS A 133 -15.09 -4.40 12.20
N ASP A 134 -15.27 -5.65 12.62
CA ASP A 134 -16.52 -6.39 12.37
C ASP A 134 -17.59 -5.84 13.34
N ALA A 135 -17.79 -4.51 13.32
CA ALA A 135 -18.89 -3.85 14.02
C ALA A 135 -20.15 -3.91 13.14
N ASN A 136 -20.60 -5.14 12.92
CA ASN A 136 -22.00 -5.46 12.63
C ASN A 136 -22.41 -6.79 13.31
N ILE A 137 -21.66 -7.22 14.33
CA ILE A 137 -22.18 -8.14 15.35
C ILE A 137 -22.61 -7.27 16.52
N GLY A 138 -23.93 -7.17 16.71
CA GLY A 138 -24.54 -6.38 17.77
C GLY A 138 -23.91 -6.70 19.12
N MET A 139 -23.42 -5.66 19.78
CA MET A 139 -23.13 -5.71 21.20
C MET A 139 -23.99 -4.62 21.86
N CYS A 140 -25.19 -5.03 22.25
CA CYS A 140 -25.87 -4.42 23.38
C CYS A 140 -24.94 -4.56 24.59
N VAL A 141 -24.41 -3.44 25.09
CA VAL A 141 -24.59 -2.98 26.48
C VAL A 141 -24.51 -1.46 26.48
#